data_AF-A0A973J0G3-F1
#
_entry.id   AF-A0A973J0G3-F1
#
_cell.length_a   1.000
_cell.length_b   1.000
_cell.length_c   1.000
_cell.angle_alpha   90.00
_cell.angle_beta   90.00
_cell.angle_gamma   90.00
#
_symmetry.space_group_name_H-M   'P 1'
#
loop_
_entity.id
_entity.type
_entity.pdbx_description
1 polymer ?
#
loop_
_entity_poly.entity_id
_entity_poly.type
_entity_poly.pdbx_seq_one_letter_code
_entity_poly.pdbx_strand_id
1 'polypeptide(L)'
;MKPNHMPAMLVIILAALMALTGCLDNGTPVLDNDDIRFAGFYSDYLQNSGVAPAEADEIPVVLASADIIALLAKHNLDRELLARKTASYRSDPNRWGLVLEQVRLHIRQKEAGGE
;
A
#
# COMPACT_ATOMS: atom_id res chain seq x y z
N MET A 1 31.60 -27.59 46.89
CA MET A 1 30.30 -27.11 46.41
C MET A 1 30.55 -26.16 45.26
N LYS A 2 30.15 -26.53 44.04
CA LYS A 2 30.46 -25.81 42.80
C LYS A 2 29.29 -24.84 42.52
N PRO A 3 29.50 -23.53 42.45
CA PRO A 3 28.39 -22.60 42.22
C PRO A 3 27.84 -22.83 40.82
N ASN A 4 26.52 -23.04 40.76
CA ASN A 4 25.78 -23.22 39.52
C ASN A 4 25.79 -21.89 38.75
N HIS A 5 26.70 -21.73 37.79
CA HIS A 5 26.81 -20.55 36.91
C HIS A 5 25.78 -20.53 35.76
N MET A 6 24.95 -21.57 35.63
CA MET A 6 23.94 -21.69 34.56
C MET A 6 22.84 -20.62 34.53
N PRO A 7 22.28 -20.10 35.65
CA PRO A 7 21.20 -19.13 35.55
C PRO A 7 21.70 -17.73 35.16
N ALA A 8 22.94 -17.37 35.51
CA ALA A 8 23.50 -16.06 35.21
C ALA A 8 23.76 -15.86 33.71
N MET A 9 24.21 -16.91 33.01
CA MET A 9 24.46 -16.85 31.57
C MET A 9 23.15 -16.74 30.76
N LEU A 10 22.09 -17.41 31.21
CA LEU A 10 20.77 -17.36 30.58
C LEU A 10 20.15 -15.95 30.66
N VAL A 11 20.30 -15.27 31.81
CA VAL A 11 19.78 -13.91 32.03
C VAL A 11 20.51 -12.89 31.14
N ILE A 12 21.82 -13.03 30.95
CA ILE A 12 22.61 -12.15 30.08
C ILE A 12 22.22 -12.32 28.61
N ILE A 13 21.98 -13.56 28.16
CA ILE A 13 21.52 -13.84 26.80
C ILE A 13 20.11 -13.27 26.57
N LEU A 14 19.21 -13.42 27.56
CA LEU A 14 17.84 -12.89 27.48
C LEU A 14 17.83 -11.34 27.44
N ALA A 15 18.70 -10.69 28.21
CA ALA A 15 18.87 -9.24 28.19
C ALA A 15 19.46 -8.73 26.88
N ALA A 16 20.41 -9.47 26.28
CA ALA A 16 20.99 -9.14 24.98
C ALA A 16 19.98 -9.28 23.82
N LEU A 17 19.06 -10.25 23.90
CA LEU A 17 17.98 -10.43 22.92
C LEU A 17 16.95 -9.30 22.97
N MET A 18 16.66 -8.73 24.14
CA MET A 18 15.77 -7.56 24.27
C MET A 18 16.40 -6.27 23.76
N ALA A 19 17.73 -6.15 23.76
CA ALA A 19 18.43 -5.00 23.18
C ALA A 19 18.45 -5.01 21.64
N LEU A 20 18.13 -6.15 21.01
CA LEU A 20 18.04 -6.30 19.55
C LEU A 20 16.64 -5.97 18.99
N THR A 21 15.63 -5.77 19.85
CA THR A 21 14.41 -5.06 19.44
C THR A 21 14.69 -3.56 19.48
N GLY A 22 15.69 -3.13 18.71
CA GLY A 22 15.77 -1.75 18.26
C GLY A 22 14.45 -1.48 17.57
N CYS A 23 13.63 -0.64 18.20
CA CYS A 23 12.50 -0.01 17.56
C CYS A 23 13.07 0.64 16.30
N LEU A 24 12.92 -0.02 15.16
CA LEU A 24 13.20 0.59 13.88
C LEU A 24 12.23 1.77 13.89
N ASP A 25 12.78 2.98 14.05
CA ASP A 25 12.06 4.22 13.91
C ASP A 25 11.66 4.28 12.45
N ASN A 26 10.58 3.55 12.14
CA ASN A 26 9.94 3.47 10.86
C ASN A 26 9.24 4.80 10.71
N GLY A 27 10.02 5.86 10.44
CA GLY A 27 9.52 7.11 9.92
C GLY A 27 8.49 6.73 8.87
N THR A 28 7.23 7.05 9.16
CA THR A 28 6.09 6.46 8.45
C THR A 28 6.35 6.67 6.97
N PRO A 29 6.51 5.62 6.16
CA PRO A 29 6.87 5.81 4.76
C PRO A 29 5.79 6.70 4.12
N VAL A 30 6.20 7.92 3.79
CA VAL A 30 5.28 8.98 3.38
C VAL A 30 5.03 8.81 1.89
N LEU A 31 3.78 8.54 1.52
CA LEU A 31 3.33 8.64 0.13
C LEU A 31 3.52 10.08 -0.34
N ASP A 32 4.11 10.26 -1.53
CA ASP A 32 4.19 11.58 -2.14
C ASP A 32 2.84 11.95 -2.80
N ASN A 33 2.72 13.21 -3.24
CA ASN A 33 1.49 13.69 -3.86
C ASN A 33 1.09 12.90 -5.11
N ASP A 34 2.06 12.41 -5.88
CA ASP A 34 1.79 11.64 -7.08
C ASP A 34 1.33 10.22 -6.73
N ASP A 35 1.78 9.65 -5.61
CA ASP A 35 1.24 8.39 -5.07
C ASP A 35 -0.20 8.55 -4.60
N ILE A 36 -0.52 9.67 -3.94
CA ILE A 36 -1.89 9.97 -3.51
C ILE A 36 -2.81 10.13 -4.72
N ARG A 37 -2.36 10.83 -5.76
CA ARG A 37 -3.08 10.96 -7.04
C ARG A 37 -3.25 9.61 -7.73
N PHE A 38 -2.20 8.77 -7.75
CA PHE A 38 -2.29 7.42 -8.27
C PHE A 38 -3.32 6.60 -7.52
N ALA A 39 -3.34 6.66 -6.18
CA ALA A 39 -4.33 5.97 -5.37
C ALA A 39 -5.76 6.44 -5.67
N GLY A 40 -5.95 7.74 -5.89
CA GLY A 40 -7.22 8.31 -6.38
C GLY A 40 -7.62 7.71 -7.72
N PHE A 41 -6.74 7.81 -8.71
CA PHE A 41 -6.96 7.25 -10.05
C PHE A 41 -7.31 5.77 -10.02
N TYR A 42 -6.54 4.96 -9.27
CA TYR A 42 -6.74 3.52 -9.25
C TYR A 42 -8.03 3.14 -8.53
N SER A 43 -8.45 3.90 -7.50
CA SER A 43 -9.75 3.70 -6.86
C SER A 43 -10.93 3.97 -7.81
N ASP A 44 -10.88 5.06 -8.59
CA ASP A 44 -11.88 5.38 -9.60
C ASP A 44 -11.90 4.33 -10.73
N TYR A 45 -10.71 3.90 -11.16
CA TYR A 45 -10.57 2.85 -12.17
C TYR A 45 -11.24 1.56 -11.71
N LEU A 46 -10.97 1.10 -10.49
CA LEU A 46 -11.55 -0.14 -9.95
C LEU A 46 -13.09 -0.06 -9.89
N GLN A 47 -13.62 1.06 -9.41
CA GLN A 47 -15.08 1.29 -9.36
C GLN A 47 -15.72 1.31 -10.76
N ASN A 48 -15.07 1.94 -11.73
CA ASN A 48 -15.61 2.07 -13.09
C ASN A 48 -15.40 0.81 -13.94
N SER A 49 -14.41 -0.02 -13.62
CA SER A 49 -14.11 -1.27 -14.33
C SER A 49 -15.00 -2.45 -13.91
N GLY A 50 -15.95 -2.22 -12.99
CA GLY A 50 -16.90 -3.25 -12.55
C GLY A 50 -16.23 -4.41 -11.80
N VAL A 51 -15.06 -4.19 -11.19
CA VAL A 51 -14.45 -5.20 -10.30
C VAL A 51 -15.30 -5.25 -9.03
N ALA A 52 -16.32 -6.09 -9.04
CA ALA A 52 -17.14 -6.40 -7.87
C ALA A 52 -16.34 -7.25 -6.85
N PRO A 53 -16.73 -7.24 -5.56
CA PRO A 53 -16.23 -8.23 -4.60
C PRO A 53 -16.51 -9.64 -5.14
N ALA A 54 -15.62 -10.60 -4.81
CA ALA A 54 -15.41 -11.92 -5.42
C ALA A 54 -16.59 -12.93 -5.49
N GLU A 55 -17.83 -12.47 -5.47
CA GLU A 55 -19.06 -13.28 -5.50
C GLU A 55 -19.57 -13.59 -6.92
N ALA A 56 -18.97 -13.03 -7.97
CA ALA A 56 -19.41 -13.28 -9.34
C ALA A 56 -18.23 -13.61 -10.26
N ASP A 57 -18.43 -14.59 -11.15
CA ASP A 57 -17.61 -14.91 -12.34
C ASP A 57 -17.61 -13.76 -13.38
N GLU A 58 -17.60 -12.51 -12.90
CA GLU A 58 -17.67 -11.31 -13.72
C GLU A 58 -16.29 -11.02 -14.30
N ILE A 59 -16.21 -11.10 -15.63
CA ILE A 59 -15.05 -10.67 -16.39
C ILE A 59 -14.91 -9.16 -16.19
N PRO A 60 -13.76 -8.66 -15.69
CA PRO A 60 -13.55 -7.23 -15.48
C PRO A 60 -13.85 -6.45 -16.76
N VAL A 61 -14.65 -5.38 -16.65
CA VAL A 61 -14.92 -4.50 -17.79
C VAL A 61 -13.65 -3.70 -18.07
N VAL A 62 -13.04 -3.97 -19.22
CA VAL A 62 -11.92 -3.17 -19.71
C VAL A 62 -12.45 -1.81 -20.17
N LEU A 63 -12.08 -0.75 -19.45
CA LEU A 63 -12.44 0.62 -19.81
C LEU A 63 -11.88 0.99 -21.19
N ALA A 64 -12.63 1.77 -21.96
CA ALA A 64 -12.14 2.28 -23.24
C ALA A 64 -10.94 3.21 -23.01
N SER A 65 -10.02 3.28 -23.98
CA SER A 65 -8.83 4.12 -23.82
C SER A 65 -9.16 5.60 -23.60
N ALA A 66 -10.29 6.10 -24.10
CA ALA A 66 -10.74 7.47 -23.87
C ALA A 66 -11.09 7.69 -22.38
N ASP A 67 -11.78 6.74 -21.75
CA ASP A 67 -12.17 6.80 -20.34
C ASP A 67 -10.94 6.74 -19.43
N ILE A 68 -9.95 5.91 -19.77
CA ILE A 68 -8.68 5.85 -19.05
C ILE A 68 -7.94 7.19 -19.13
N ILE A 69 -7.91 7.84 -20.30
CA ILE A 69 -7.28 9.16 -20.44
C ILE A 69 -8.02 10.21 -19.61
N ALA A 70 -9.36 10.20 -19.63
CA ALA A 70 -10.16 11.11 -18.82
C ALA A 70 -9.93 10.91 -17.32
N LEU A 71 -9.83 9.66 -16.86
CA LEU A 71 -9.50 9.32 -15.47
C LEU A 71 -8.11 9.80 -15.07
N LEU A 72 -7.09 9.62 -15.93
CA LEU A 72 -5.75 10.14 -15.67
C LEU A 72 -5.78 11.67 -15.50
N ALA A 73 -6.43 12.37 -16.42
CA ALA A 73 -6.55 13.82 -16.36
C ALA A 73 -7.28 14.30 -15.10
N LYS A 74 -8.35 13.62 -14.67
CA LYS A 74 -9.10 13.91 -13.43
C LYS A 74 -8.19 13.92 -12.19
N HIS A 75 -7.22 13.01 -12.15
CA HIS A 75 -6.28 12.85 -11.03
C HIS A 75 -4.96 13.60 -11.25
N ASN A 76 -4.89 14.47 -12.27
CA ASN A 76 -3.68 15.21 -12.64
C ASN A 76 -2.48 14.28 -12.87
N LEU A 77 -2.73 13.17 -13.55
CA LEU A 77 -1.74 12.21 -14.01
C LEU A 77 -1.67 12.25 -15.53
N ASP A 78 -0.47 12.00 -16.06
CA ASP A 78 -0.27 11.69 -17.47
C ASP A 78 0.25 10.25 -17.62
N ARG A 79 0.34 9.77 -18.87
CA ARG A 79 0.80 8.41 -19.18
C ARG A 79 2.24 8.16 -18.76
N GLU A 80 3.10 9.18 -18.83
CA GLU A 80 4.51 9.06 -18.48
C GLU A 80 4.67 8.89 -16.96
N LEU A 81 4.01 9.75 -16.18
CA LEU A 81 3.97 9.68 -14.73
C LEU A 81 3.36 8.36 -14.26
N LEU A 82 2.26 7.90 -14.88
CA LEU A 82 1.67 6.59 -14.58
C LEU A 82 2.69 5.45 -14.80
N ALA A 83 3.43 5.48 -15.91
CA ALA A 83 4.44 4.47 -16.22
C ALA A 83 5.60 4.52 -15.21
N ARG A 84 6.10 5.72 -14.87
CA ARG A 84 7.16 5.91 -13.86
C ARG A 84 6.73 5.39 -12.49
N LYS A 85 5.51 5.72 -12.04
CA LYS A 85 4.96 5.25 -10.76
C LYS A 85 4.78 3.74 -10.74
N THR A 86 4.21 3.16 -11.80
CA THR A 86 4.08 1.70 -11.93
C THR A 86 5.43 0.99 -11.86
N ALA A 87 6.46 1.54 -12.52
CA ALA A 87 7.81 1.01 -12.43
C ALA A 87 8.38 1.10 -11.00
N SER A 88 8.18 2.24 -10.33
CA SER A 88 8.59 2.45 -8.93
C SER A 88 7.93 1.44 -7.98
N TYR A 89 6.63 1.17 -8.14
CA TYR A 89 5.89 0.22 -7.31
C TYR A 89 6.33 -1.22 -7.54
N ARG A 90 6.73 -1.56 -8.77
CA ARG A 90 7.32 -2.86 -9.07
C ARG A 90 8.68 -3.05 -8.39
N SER A 91 9.49 -2.00 -8.28
CA SER A 91 10.78 -2.05 -7.60
C SER A 91 10.70 -1.95 -6.07
N ASP A 92 9.62 -1.39 -5.54
CA ASP A 92 9.38 -1.22 -4.10
C ASP A 92 7.98 -1.72 -3.71
N PRO A 93 7.87 -3.01 -3.34
CA PRO A 93 6.60 -3.62 -2.92
C PRO A 93 6.02 -3.01 -1.64
N ASN A 94 6.85 -2.44 -0.77
CA ASN A 94 6.37 -1.81 0.46
C ASN A 94 5.62 -0.52 0.12
N ARG A 95 6.18 0.29 -0.79
CA ARG A 95 5.49 1.47 -1.31
C ARG A 95 4.18 1.12 -2.01
N TRP A 96 4.16 0.03 -2.78
CA TRP A 96 2.93 -0.46 -3.38
C TRP A 96 1.87 -0.81 -2.33
N GLY A 97 2.27 -1.47 -1.24
CA GLY A 97 1.37 -1.78 -0.11
C GLY A 97 0.72 -0.52 0.47
N LEU A 98 1.49 0.54 0.68
CA LEU A 98 0.97 1.82 1.20
C LEU A 98 -0.01 2.48 0.23
N VAL A 99 0.29 2.46 -1.08
CA VAL A 99 -0.62 2.96 -2.12
C VAL A 99 -1.92 2.17 -2.10
N LEU A 100 -1.87 0.84 -1.94
CA LEU A 100 -3.07 0.00 -1.83
C LEU A 100 -3.91 0.31 -0.59
N GLU A 101 -3.28 0.59 0.56
CA GLU A 101 -4.04 1.04 1.73
C GLU A 101 -4.74 2.38 1.45
N GLN A 102 -4.06 3.33 0.80
CA GLN A 102 -4.68 4.59 0.39
C GLN A 102 -5.85 4.38 -0.58
N VAL A 103 -5.73 3.46 -1.54
CA VAL A 103 -6.82 3.08 -2.46
C VAL A 103 -8.03 2.55 -1.68
N ARG A 104 -7.82 1.66 -0.70
CA ARG A 104 -8.91 1.14 0.15
C ARG A 104 -9.59 2.24 0.95
N LEU A 105 -8.82 3.19 1.48
CA LEU A 105 -9.38 4.35 2.19
C LEU A 105 -10.27 5.19 1.27
N HIS A 106 -9.82 5.50 0.05
CA HIS A 106 -10.63 6.24 -0.92
C HIS A 106 -11.93 5.50 -1.28
N ILE A 107 -11.88 4.18 -1.47
CA ILE A 107 -13.08 3.37 -1.76
C ILE A 107 -14.07 3.47 -0.59
N ARG A 108 -13.62 3.21 0.65
CA ARG A 108 -14.48 3.29 1.85
C ARG A 108 -15.08 4.67 2.07
N GLN A 109 -14.32 5.73 1.81
CA GLN A 109 -14.80 7.11 1.94
C GLN A 109 -15.94 7.40 0.96
N LYS A 110 -15.85 6.90 -0.26
CA LYS A 110 -16.91 7.05 -1.26
C LYS A 110 -18.15 6.24 -0.94
N GLU A 111 -17.97 5.02 -0.43
CA GLU A 111 -19.09 4.17 0.01
C GLU A 111 -19.81 4.77 1.23
N ALA A 112 -19.07 5.35 2.18
CA ALA A 112 -19.63 5.98 3.37
C ALA A 112 -20.27 7.36 3.10
N GLY A 113 -19.81 8.04 2.05
CA GLY A 113 -20.29 9.36 1.64
C GLY A 113 -21.37 9.33 0.56
N GLY A 114 -22.03 8.19 0.35
CA GLY A 114 -23.01 8.00 -0.73
C GLY A 114 -24.08 9.10 -0.80
N GLU A 115 -23.98 9.93 -1.84
CA GLU A 115 -25.09 10.67 -2.47
C GLU A 115 -25.74 9.80 -3.56
#